data_AF-A0A8T5IFZ8-F1
#
_entry.id   AF-A0A8T5IFZ8-F1
#
_cell.length_a   1.000
_cell.length_b   1.000
_cell.length_c   1.000
_cell.angle_alpha   90.00
_cell.angle_beta   90.00
_cell.angle_gamma   90.00
#
_symmetry.space_group_name_H-M   'P 1'
#
loop_
_entity.id
_entity.type
_entity.pdbx_description
1 polymer ?
#
loop_
_entity_poly.entity_id
_entity_poly.type
_entity_poly.pdbx_seq_one_letter_code
_entity_poly.pdbx_strand_id
1 'polypeptide(L)'
;MEITHWSSVDGVHEVLLKYSNMVVIIRLKASEDKVLETERQVVIRVEEWNPGAVQANRLSDGTIKLRFRRQNMTLSAMMKTPHALSSLLEEWLMSMRGSTEKNRDHTKRIQAVKRNRDAVSRMLEQASIEKLVEAQGQINEKINHAEDTLAGYRPA
;
A
#
# COMPACT_ATOMS: atom_id res chain seq x y z
N MET A 1 11.12 -10.40 -1.83
CA MET A 1 11.58 -10.43 -0.43
C MET A 1 13.03 -10.85 -0.47
N GLU A 2 13.92 -10.07 0.13
CA GLU A 2 15.36 -10.36 0.21
C GLU A 2 15.73 -10.61 1.67
N ILE A 3 16.58 -11.60 1.91
CA ILE A 3 17.00 -12.05 3.24
C ILE A 3 18.52 -11.92 3.31
N THR A 4 19.00 -11.17 4.29
CA THR A 4 20.43 -11.02 4.58
C THR A 4 20.71 -11.55 5.97
N HIS A 5 21.56 -12.58 6.05
CA HIS A 5 22.00 -13.12 7.32
C HIS A 5 23.10 -12.23 7.93
N TRP A 6 22.87 -11.71 9.13
CA TRP A 6 23.82 -10.83 9.81
C TRP A 6 24.84 -11.63 10.63
N SER A 7 24.37 -12.53 11.48
CA SER A 7 25.21 -13.28 12.42
C SER A 7 24.48 -14.53 12.89
N SER A 8 25.24 -15.59 13.16
CA SER A 8 24.75 -16.82 13.80
C SER A 8 25.81 -17.27 14.79
N VAL A 9 25.59 -17.02 16.07
CA VAL A 9 26.54 -17.34 17.15
C VAL A 9 25.75 -17.90 18.32
N ASP A 10 26.21 -19.02 18.88
CA ASP A 10 25.65 -19.64 20.09
C ASP A 10 24.12 -19.86 20.04
N GLY A 11 23.60 -20.29 18.87
CA GLY A 11 22.17 -20.52 18.66
C GLY A 11 21.33 -19.24 18.56
N VAL A 12 21.96 -18.07 18.51
CA VAL A 12 21.32 -16.78 18.24
C VAL A 12 21.56 -16.40 16.78
N HIS A 13 20.48 -16.20 16.03
CA HIS A 13 20.50 -15.84 14.63
C HIS A 13 19.96 -14.42 14.43
N GLU A 14 20.74 -13.56 13.81
CA GLU A 14 20.38 -12.19 13.50
C GLU A 14 20.19 -12.06 11.99
N VAL A 15 19.02 -11.59 11.56
CA VAL A 15 18.61 -11.58 10.16
C VAL A 15 17.99 -10.23 9.81
N LEU A 16 18.30 -9.72 8.62
CA LEU A 16 17.67 -8.55 8.02
C LEU A 16 16.79 -9.00 6.86
N LEU A 17 15.57 -8.50 6.82
CA LEU A 17 14.57 -8.82 5.83
C LEU A 17 14.15 -7.55 5.11
N LYS A 18 14.22 -7.55 3.78
CA LYS A 18 13.71 -6.48 2.92
C LYS A 18 12.41 -6.93 2.27
N TYR A 19 11.35 -6.18 2.56
CA TYR A 19 10.04 -6.30 1.92
C TYR A 19 9.88 -5.24 0.83
N SER A 20 8.67 -5.06 0.30
CA SER A 20 8.38 -4.03 -0.71
C SER A 20 8.23 -2.62 -0.12
N ASN A 21 7.89 -2.52 1.17
CA ASN A 21 7.58 -1.26 1.85
C ASN A 21 8.17 -1.14 3.27
N MET A 22 8.99 -2.10 3.69
CA MET A 22 9.60 -2.09 5.02
C MET A 22 10.85 -2.96 5.06
N VAL A 23 11.69 -2.68 6.05
CA VAL A 23 12.78 -3.57 6.46
C VAL A 23 12.51 -4.05 7.88
N VAL A 24 12.85 -5.30 8.15
CA VAL A 24 12.70 -5.92 9.47
C VAL A 24 14.03 -6.53 9.88
N ILE A 25 14.52 -6.17 11.06
CA ILE A 25 15.72 -6.75 11.65
C ILE A 25 15.25 -7.62 12.81
N ILE A 26 15.57 -8.90 12.78
CA ILE A 26 15.10 -9.89 13.75
C ILE A 26 16.29 -10.58 14.39
N ARG A 27 16.22 -10.74 15.71
CA ARG A 27 17.09 -11.61 16.49
C ARG A 27 16.27 -12.80 16.95
N LEU A 28 16.66 -13.97 16.50
CA LEU A 28 16.05 -15.26 16.75
C LEU A 28 16.94 -16.05 17.72
N LYS A 29 16.33 -16.84 18.59
CA LYS A 29 17.04 -17.78 19.46
C LYS A 29 16.50 -19.19 19.21
N ALA A 30 17.39 -20.15 19.03
CA ALA A 30 17.03 -21.55 18.95
C ALA A 30 16.62 -22.06 20.34
N SER A 31 15.39 -22.57 20.43
CA SER A 31 14.92 -23.36 21.57
C SER A 31 15.55 -24.76 21.57
N GLU A 32 15.47 -25.47 22.69
CA GLU A 32 15.94 -26.86 22.85
C GLU A 32 15.30 -27.79 21.80
N ASP A 33 14.06 -27.52 21.40
CA ASP A 33 13.31 -28.26 20.38
C ASP A 33 13.67 -27.88 18.93
N LYS A 34 14.76 -27.12 18.72
CA LYS A 34 15.20 -26.58 17.41
C LYS A 34 14.19 -25.64 16.72
N VAL A 35 13.21 -25.15 17.46
CA VAL A 35 12.30 -24.09 17.00
C VAL A 35 12.99 -22.73 17.19
N LEU A 36 12.99 -21.89 16.16
CA LEU A 36 13.51 -20.53 16.24
C LEU A 36 12.44 -19.59 16.80
N GLU A 37 12.70 -19.00 17.96
CA GLU A 37 11.82 -18.03 18.59
C GLU A 37 12.32 -16.60 18.37
N THR A 38 11.38 -15.67 18.19
CA THR A 38 11.73 -14.24 18.07
C THR A 38 12.04 -13.65 19.42
N GLU A 39 13.32 -13.39 19.69
CA GLU A 39 13.77 -12.72 20.91
C GLU A 39 13.54 -11.20 20.83
N ARG A 40 13.84 -10.60 19.67
CA ARG A 40 13.65 -9.17 19.44
C ARG A 40 13.52 -8.85 17.96
N GLN A 41 12.78 -7.79 17.65
CA GLN A 41 12.72 -7.25 16.29
C GLN A 41 12.68 -5.72 16.27
N VAL A 42 13.16 -5.17 15.16
CA VAL A 42 13.01 -3.75 14.80
C VAL A 42 12.37 -3.70 13.43
N VAL A 43 11.23 -3.03 13.32
CA VAL A 43 10.46 -2.85 12.07
C VAL A 43 10.56 -1.39 11.64
N ILE A 44 10.97 -1.16 10.40
CA ILE A 44 11.09 0.18 9.81
C ILE A 44 10.29 0.21 8.52
N ARG A 45 9.13 0.88 8.57
CA ARG A 45 8.28 1.11 7.40
C ARG A 45 8.78 2.33 6.63
N VAL A 46 8.75 2.25 5.30
CA VAL A 46 9.18 3.36 4.41
C VAL A 46 8.40 4.64 4.69
N GLU A 47 7.12 4.53 5.03
CA GLU A 47 6.23 5.65 5.35
C GLU A 47 6.56 6.34 6.68
N GLU A 48 7.23 5.63 7.59
CA GLU A 48 7.59 6.13 8.93
C GLU A 48 9.04 6.63 9.00
N TRP A 49 9.84 6.30 8.00
CA TRP A 49 11.26 6.58 7.99
C TRP A 49 11.58 7.89 7.27
N ASN A 50 12.66 8.54 7.68
CA ASN A 50 13.28 9.67 7.01
C ASN A 50 14.78 9.38 6.82
N PRO A 51 15.42 9.87 5.75
CA PRO A 51 16.86 9.69 5.55
C PRO A 51 17.66 10.04 6.80
N GLY A 52 18.55 9.14 7.21
CA GLY A 52 19.40 9.27 8.39
C GLY A 52 18.70 8.98 9.73
N ALA A 53 17.43 8.54 9.73
CA ALA A 53 16.72 8.19 10.95
C ALA A 53 17.18 6.86 11.56
N VAL A 54 17.85 6.00 10.78
CA VAL A 54 18.43 4.75 11.30
C VAL A 54 19.80 5.02 11.90
N GLN A 55 19.93 4.79 13.20
CA GLN A 55 21.18 4.99 13.93
C GLN A 55 21.79 3.64 14.31
N ALA A 56 23.08 3.48 14.05
CA ALA A 56 23.85 2.32 14.50
C ALA A 56 25.13 2.80 15.17
N ASN A 57 25.41 2.33 16.38
CA ASN A 57 26.61 2.68 17.14
C ASN A 57 27.27 1.44 17.72
N ARG A 58 28.60 1.42 17.78
CA ARG A 58 29.35 0.36 18.46
C ARG A 58 29.29 0.58 19.98
N LEU A 59 29.02 -0.48 20.74
CA LEU A 59 29.07 -0.49 22.19
C LEU A 59 30.48 -0.89 22.69
N SER A 60 30.71 -0.73 23.99
CA SER A 60 32.01 -1.02 24.62
C SER A 60 32.39 -2.50 24.57
N ASP A 61 31.42 -3.40 24.54
CA ASP A 61 31.60 -4.85 24.38
C ASP A 61 31.84 -5.26 22.91
N GLY A 62 31.94 -4.27 22.02
CA GLY A 62 32.15 -4.47 20.60
C GLY A 62 30.88 -4.68 19.80
N THR A 63 29.72 -4.95 20.41
CA THR A 63 28.42 -5.16 19.73
C THR A 63 27.90 -3.89 19.05
N ILE A 64 26.88 -4.01 18.20
CA ILE A 64 26.28 -2.87 17.46
C ILE A 64 24.87 -2.63 17.97
N LYS A 65 24.62 -1.45 18.54
CA LYS A 65 23.29 -1.00 18.92
C LYS A 65 22.62 -0.29 17.75
N LEU A 66 21.57 -0.91 17.23
CA LEU A 66 20.64 -0.35 16.26
C LEU A 66 19.52 0.39 16.99
N ARG A 67 19.17 1.60 16.52
CA ARG A 67 18.04 2.39 17.00
C ARG A 67 17.26 2.98 15.83
N PHE A 68 15.93 2.88 15.92
CA PHE A 68 15.00 3.59 15.08
C PHE A 68 13.81 4.05 15.93
N ARG A 69 13.62 5.36 16.08
CA ARG A 69 12.60 5.94 16.98
C ARG A 69 12.71 5.34 18.40
N ARG A 70 11.61 4.75 18.91
CA ARG A 70 11.53 4.07 20.22
C ARG A 70 12.03 2.62 20.18
N GLN A 71 12.24 2.06 18.99
CA GLN A 71 12.72 0.68 18.81
C GLN A 71 14.25 0.64 18.86
N ASN A 72 14.80 -0.38 19.51
CA ASN A 72 16.23 -0.61 19.55
C ASN A 72 16.57 -2.09 19.78
N MET A 73 17.72 -2.49 19.28
CA MET A 73 18.25 -3.84 19.43
C MET A 73 19.78 -3.81 19.40
N THR A 74 20.40 -4.77 20.08
CA THR A 74 21.84 -5.00 20.02
C THR A 74 22.11 -6.21 19.14
N LEU A 75 23.03 -6.04 18.19
CA LEU A 75 23.45 -7.02 17.21
C LEU A 75 24.93 -7.39 17.42
N SER A 76 25.26 -8.62 17.08
CA SER A 76 26.62 -9.13 17.08
C SER A 76 27.46 -8.39 16.05
N ALA A 77 28.70 -8.00 16.39
CA ALA A 77 29.46 -7.10 15.54
C ALA A 77 30.43 -7.78 14.57
N MET A 78 30.83 -9.05 14.78
CA MET A 78 31.83 -9.78 13.98
C MET A 78 32.86 -8.85 13.27
N MET A 79 32.93 -8.89 11.93
CA MET A 79 33.73 -8.01 11.08
C MET A 79 32.96 -6.79 10.55
N LYS A 80 31.73 -6.58 11.00
CA LYS A 80 30.80 -5.59 10.44
C LYS A 80 30.91 -4.28 11.22
N THR A 81 30.71 -3.17 10.52
CA THR A 81 30.73 -1.84 11.14
C THR A 81 29.32 -1.32 11.39
N PRO A 82 29.10 -0.47 12.41
CA PRO A 82 27.81 0.18 12.60
C PRO A 82 27.37 0.95 11.35
N HIS A 83 28.32 1.64 10.70
CA HIS A 83 28.06 2.38 9.47
C HIS A 83 27.56 1.48 8.34
N ALA A 84 28.17 0.30 8.14
CA ALA A 84 27.72 -0.65 7.12
C ALA A 84 26.27 -1.11 7.36
N LEU A 85 25.89 -1.34 8.63
CA LEU A 85 24.51 -1.69 8.97
C LEU A 85 23.54 -0.57 8.64
N SER A 86 23.80 0.65 9.11
CA SER A 86 22.92 1.79 8.86
C SER A 86 22.81 2.11 7.38
N SER A 87 23.93 2.10 6.65
CA SER A 87 23.96 2.41 5.22
C SER A 87 23.17 1.39 4.40
N LEU A 88 23.31 0.09 4.70
CA LEU A 88 22.53 -0.97 4.04
C LEU A 88 21.02 -0.77 4.24
N LEU A 89 20.60 -0.48 5.47
CA LEU A 89 19.19 -0.28 5.81
C LEU A 89 18.62 0.98 5.14
N GLU A 90 19.38 2.07 5.15
CA GLU A 90 19.02 3.34 4.51
C GLU A 90 18.92 3.19 2.99
N GLU A 91 19.84 2.46 2.36
CA GLU A 91 19.81 2.15 0.93
C GLU A 91 18.56 1.34 0.55
N TRP A 92 18.25 0.29 1.32
CA TRP A 92 17.04 -0.49 1.12
C TRP A 92 15.78 0.38 1.24
N LEU A 93 15.69 1.22 2.27
CA LEU A 93 14.57 2.13 2.49
C LEU A 93 14.43 3.18 1.37
N MET A 94 15.54 3.71 0.87
CA MET A 94 15.55 4.61 -0.29
C MET A 94 15.04 3.94 -1.56
N SER A 95 15.54 2.74 -1.86
CA SER A 95 15.13 1.99 -3.06
C SER A 95 13.63 1.70 -3.08
N MET A 96 13.05 1.41 -1.91
CA MET A 96 11.62 1.18 -1.77
C MET A 96 10.81 2.46 -1.90
N ARG A 97 11.28 3.59 -1.32
CA ARG A 97 10.58 4.89 -1.40
C ARG A 97 10.30 5.30 -2.85
N GLY A 98 11.29 5.18 -3.73
CA GLY A 98 11.11 5.48 -5.16
C GLY A 98 10.05 4.57 -5.82
N SER A 99 10.00 3.30 -5.42
CA SER A 99 9.03 2.33 -5.93
C SER A 99 7.62 2.55 -5.37
N THR A 100 7.49 2.91 -4.09
CA THR A 100 6.20 3.17 -3.43
C THR A 100 5.55 4.44 -3.97
N GLU A 101 6.32 5.51 -4.19
CA GLU A 101 5.82 6.76 -4.78
C GLU A 101 5.28 6.51 -6.20
N LYS A 102 6.01 5.76 -7.02
CA LYS A 102 5.57 5.37 -8.37
C LYS A 102 4.27 4.56 -8.36
N ASN A 103 4.16 3.58 -7.46
CA ASN A 103 2.95 2.74 -7.35
C ASN A 103 1.74 3.53 -6.82
N ARG A 104 1.97 4.47 -5.90
CA ARG A 104 0.92 5.34 -5.37
C ARG A 104 0.38 6.27 -6.45
N ASP A 105 1.25 6.85 -7.29
CA ASP A 105 0.85 7.66 -8.43
C ASP A 105 0.00 6.86 -9.44
N HIS A 106 0.46 5.65 -9.80
CA HIS A 106 -0.29 4.76 -10.68
C HIS A 106 -1.70 4.44 -10.15
N THR A 107 -1.82 4.16 -8.84
CA THR A 107 -3.11 3.89 -8.20
C THR A 107 -4.04 5.11 -8.24
N LYS A 108 -3.51 6.31 -7.98
CA LYS A 108 -4.28 7.57 -8.09
C LYS A 108 -4.79 7.79 -9.52
N ARG A 109 -3.94 7.56 -10.52
CA ARG A 109 -4.31 7.67 -11.94
C ARG A 109 -5.44 6.70 -12.30
N ILE A 110 -5.37 5.44 -11.87
CA ILE A 110 -6.46 4.46 -12.10
C ILE A 110 -7.77 4.91 -11.44
N GLN A 111 -7.73 5.39 -10.19
CA GLN A 111 -8.93 5.86 -9.52
C GLN A 111 -9.55 7.08 -10.23
N ALA A 112 -8.73 8.00 -10.73
CA ALA A 112 -9.21 9.13 -11.52
C ALA A 112 -9.92 8.67 -12.81
N VAL A 113 -9.34 7.71 -13.53
CA VAL A 113 -9.94 7.12 -14.74
C VAL A 113 -11.28 6.43 -14.42
N LYS A 114 -11.36 5.67 -13.32
CA LYS A 114 -12.61 5.04 -12.88
C LYS A 114 -13.72 6.06 -12.59
N ARG A 115 -13.39 7.13 -11.85
CA ARG A 115 -14.35 8.21 -11.59
C ARG A 115 -14.82 8.89 -12.88
N ASN A 116 -13.92 9.09 -13.83
CA ASN A 116 -14.27 9.67 -15.12
C ASN A 116 -15.22 8.75 -15.91
N ARG A 117 -14.94 7.44 -15.94
CA ARG A 117 -15.85 6.44 -16.52
C ARG A 117 -17.24 6.50 -15.86
N ASP A 118 -17.30 6.60 -14.53
CA ASP A 118 -18.57 6.65 -13.79
C ASP A 118 -19.34 7.95 -14.04
N ALA A 119 -18.63 9.07 -14.27
CA ALA A 119 -19.24 10.32 -14.69
C ALA A 119 -19.82 10.21 -16.11
N VAL A 120 -19.04 9.68 -17.05
CA VAL A 120 -19.49 9.43 -18.44
C VAL A 120 -20.68 8.49 -18.47
N SER A 121 -20.68 7.43 -17.65
CA SER A 121 -21.79 6.47 -17.58
C SER A 121 -23.09 7.15 -17.11
N ARG A 122 -23.01 7.98 -16.07
CA ARG A 122 -24.16 8.76 -15.57
C ARG A 122 -24.68 9.77 -16.60
N MET A 123 -23.78 10.44 -17.33
CA MET A 123 -24.17 11.35 -18.41
C MET A 123 -24.91 10.62 -19.54
N LEU A 124 -24.45 9.42 -19.91
CA LEU A 124 -25.12 8.60 -20.92
C LEU A 124 -26.48 8.09 -20.45
N GLU A 125 -26.59 7.69 -19.19
CA GLU A 125 -27.87 7.31 -18.57
C GLU A 125 -28.85 8.49 -18.59
N GLN A 126 -28.42 9.68 -18.16
CA GLN A 126 -29.26 10.88 -18.20
C GLN A 126 -29.73 11.21 -19.62
N ALA A 127 -28.82 11.22 -20.60
CA ALA A 127 -29.18 11.48 -21.99
C ALA A 127 -30.15 10.43 -22.57
N SER A 128 -30.05 9.18 -22.12
CA SER A 128 -31.00 8.12 -22.50
C SER A 128 -32.39 8.33 -21.87
N ILE A 129 -32.43 8.77 -20.60
CA ILE A 129 -33.67 9.08 -19.89
C ILE A 129 -34.39 10.26 -20.52
N GLU A 130 -33.66 11.33 -20.87
CA GLU A 130 -34.22 12.51 -21.55
C GLU A 130 -34.95 12.10 -22.85
N LYS A 131 -34.34 11.22 -23.66
CA LYS A 131 -34.98 10.70 -24.88
C LYS A 131 -36.23 9.87 -24.62
N LEU A 132 -36.26 9.08 -23.54
CA LEU A 132 -37.43 8.28 -23.18
C LEU A 132 -38.60 9.15 -22.72
N VAL A 133 -38.32 10.22 -21.96
CA VAL A 133 -39.34 11.20 -21.53
C VAL A 133 -39.95 11.91 -22.74
N GLU A 134 -39.11 12.32 -23.70
CA GLU A 134 -39.58 12.97 -24.93
C GLU A 134 -40.47 12.04 -25.78
N ALA A 135 -40.08 10.77 -25.93
CA ALA A 135 -40.89 9.76 -26.59
C ALA A 135 -42.22 9.50 -25.86
N GLN A 136 -42.23 9.50 -24.53
CA GLN A 136 -43.44 9.36 -23.73
C GLN A 136 -44.40 10.55 -23.93
N GLY A 137 -43.88 11.77 -24.02
CA GLY A 137 -44.67 12.97 -24.32
C GLY A 137 -45.40 12.84 -25.66
N GLN A 138 -44.69 12.42 -26.71
CA GLN A 138 -45.28 12.18 -28.03
C GLN A 138 -46.35 11.07 -28.02
N ILE A 139 -46.16 10.04 -27.19
CA ILE A 139 -47.16 8.98 -27.02
C ILE A 139 -48.41 9.54 -26.34
N ASN A 140 -48.26 10.34 -25.27
CA ASN A 140 -49.38 10.98 -24.59
C ASN A 140 -50.15 11.94 -25.50
N GLU A 141 -49.46 12.74 -26.32
CA GLU A 141 -50.12 13.62 -27.31
C GLU A 141 -50.95 12.82 -28.32
N LYS A 142 -50.42 11.68 -28.79
CA LYS A 142 -51.16 10.79 -29.70
C LYS A 142 -52.37 10.14 -29.02
N ILE A 143 -52.25 9.76 -27.75
CA ILE A 143 -53.38 9.21 -26.96
C ILE A 143 -54.46 10.26 -26.79
N ASN A 144 -54.10 11.48 -26.37
CA ASN A 144 -55.06 12.57 -26.21
C ASN A 144 -55.78 12.92 -27.51
N HIS A 145 -55.06 12.97 -28.64
CA HIS A 145 -55.69 13.17 -29.94
C HIS A 145 -56.64 12.03 -30.33
N ALA A 146 -56.29 10.78 -30.02
CA ALA A 146 -57.17 9.64 -30.27
C ALA A 146 -58.42 9.68 -29.37
N GLU A 147 -58.27 10.06 -28.10
CA GLU A 147 -59.37 10.23 -27.15
C GLU A 147 -60.31 11.36 -27.56
N ASP A 148 -59.79 12.52 -27.99
CA ASP A 148 -60.60 13.63 -28.52
C ASP A 148 -61.37 13.21 -29.78
N THR A 149 -60.75 12.41 -30.64
CA THR A 149 -61.39 11.89 -31.86
C THR A 149 -62.50 10.88 -31.53
N LEU A 150 -62.28 10.04 -30.52
CA LEU A 150 -63.27 9.07 -30.02
C LEU A 150 -64.42 9.75 -29.26
N ALA A 151 -64.13 10.76 -28.45
CA ALA A 151 -65.13 11.56 -27.73
C ALA A 151 -65.97 12.44 -28.66
N GLY A 152 -65.41 12.85 -29.80
CA GLY A 152 -66.12 13.52 -30.89
C GLY A 152 -67.03 12.61 -31.72
N TYR A 153 -66.97 11.28 -31.54
CA TYR A 153 -67.81 10.33 -32.25
C TYR A 153 -69.03 9.94 -31.40
N ARG A 154 -70.11 10.74 -31.50
CA ARG A 154 -71.46 10.26 -31.18
C ARG A 154 -72.03 9.58 -32.43
N PRO A 155 -72.15 8.25 -32.50
CA PRO A 155 -72.99 7.62 -33.50
C PRO A 155 -74.44 8.01 -33.19
N ALA A 156 -75.13 8.53 -34.21
CA ALA A 156 -76.55 8.81 -34.20
C ALA A 156 -77.37 7.52 -34.10
#